data_AF-A0A441TNH1-F1
#
_entry.id   AF-A0A441TNH1-F1
#
_cell.length_a   1.000
_cell.length_b   1.000
_cell.length_c   1.000
_cell.angle_alpha   90.00
_cell.angle_beta   90.00
_cell.angle_gamma   90.00
#
_symmetry.space_group_name_H-M   'P 1'
#
loop_
_entity.id
_entity.type
_entity.pdbx_description
1 polymer ?
#
loop_
_entity_poly.entity_id
_entity_poly.type
_entity_poly.pdbx_seq_one_letter_code
_entity_poly.pdbx_strand_id
1 'polypeptide(L)' 'VDALKGCQILFCLAIGGPSAAKLVAAKIHPIKVAEPQSIPQVLLRTQMMLRTCPPPWLRKVLARAGIAEKKPSFEDED' A
#
# COMPACT_ATOMS: atom_id res chain seq x y z
N VAL A 1 -7.96 13.85 -5.55
CA VAL A 1 -6.88 12.88 -5.20
C VAL A 1 -5.73 12.93 -6.20
N ASP A 2 -5.74 13.90 -7.12
CA ASP A 2 -4.85 13.95 -8.29
C ASP A 2 -3.37 14.11 -7.94
N ALA A 3 -3.06 14.84 -6.86
CA ALA A 3 -1.69 14.99 -6.37
C ALA A 3 -1.06 13.68 -5.87
N LEU A 4 -1.86 12.62 -5.66
CA LEU A 4 -1.41 11.31 -5.18
C LEU A 4 -1.44 10.24 -6.28
N LYS A 5 -1.57 10.65 -7.55
CA LYS A 5 -1.51 9.73 -8.69
C LYS A 5 -0.15 9.01 -8.70
N GLY A 6 -0.18 7.69 -8.84
CA GLY A 6 1.01 6.86 -8.79
C GLY A 6 1.49 6.53 -7.37
N CYS A 7 0.77 6.94 -6.32
CA CYS A 7 1.00 6.45 -4.96
C CYS A 7 0.13 5.22 -4.69
N GLN A 8 0.63 4.29 -3.86
CA GLN A 8 -0.07 3.05 -3.51
C GLN A 8 -0.49 3.03 -2.04
N ILE A 9 0.24 3.76 -1.19
CA ILE A 9 0.00 3.84 0.24
C ILE A 9 0.04 5.33 0.62
N LEU A 10 -0.86 5.72 1.52
CA LEU A 10 -0.85 7.02 2.17
C LEU A 10 -0.88 6.80 3.68
N PHE A 11 0.08 7.38 4.41
CA PHE A 11 0.07 7.39 5.88
C PHE A 11 -0.48 8.71 6.39
N CYS A 12 -1.37 8.67 7.37
CA CYS A 12 -1.98 9.87 7.96
C CYS A 12 -2.33 9.66 9.44
N LEU A 13 -2.34 10.74 10.22
CA LEU A 13 -2.83 10.70 11.62
C LEU A 13 -4.35 10.69 11.69
N ALA A 14 -4.99 11.44 10.79
CA ALA A 14 -6.42 11.56 10.74
C ALA A 14 -6.87 11.58 9.28
N ILE A 15 -7.99 10.89 9.02
CA ILE A 15 -8.67 10.91 7.74
C ILE A 15 -10.15 10.68 7.97
N GLY A 16 -11.00 11.48 7.33
CA GLY A 16 -12.45 11.27 7.34
C GLY A 16 -12.88 10.16 6.40
N GLY A 17 -13.99 9.48 6.71
CA GLY A 17 -14.54 8.39 5.90
C GLY A 17 -14.67 8.71 4.40
N PRO A 18 -15.28 9.86 4.01
CA PRO A 18 -15.41 10.23 2.60
C PRO A 18 -14.06 10.39 1.87
N SER A 19 -13.05 10.94 2.55
CA SER A 19 -11.70 11.09 1.98
C SER A 19 -11.00 9.74 1.84
N ALA A 20 -11.13 8.86 2.83
CA ALA A 20 -10.61 7.50 2.77
C ALA A 20 -11.25 6.71 1.62
N ALA A 21 -12.58 6.82 1.43
CA ALA A 21 -13.30 6.18 0.33
C ALA A 21 -12.78 6.65 -1.05
N LYS A 22 -12.53 7.96 -1.21
CA LYS A 22 -11.94 8.51 -2.45
C LYS A 22 -10.54 7.95 -2.73
N LEU A 23 -9.72 7.74 -1.70
CA LEU A 23 -8.39 7.14 -1.86
C LEU A 23 -8.48 5.66 -2.26
N VAL A 24 -9.35 4.90 -1.60
CA VAL A 24 -9.58 3.49 -1.91
C VAL A 24 -10.08 3.31 -3.34
N ALA A 25 -11.04 4.14 -3.78
CA ALA A 25 -11.51 4.17 -5.16
C ALA A 25 -10.40 4.49 -6.18
N ALA A 26 -9.43 5.32 -5.78
CA ALA A 26 -8.24 5.63 -6.56
C ALA A 26 -7.12 4.58 -6.44
N LYS A 27 -7.37 3.42 -5.82
CA LYS A 27 -6.39 2.34 -5.57
C LYS A 27 -5.20 2.77 -4.69
N ILE A 28 -5.42 3.75 -3.82
CA ILE A 28 -4.48 4.21 -2.80
C ILE A 28 -4.97 3.67 -1.46
N HIS A 29 -4.12 2.94 -0.74
CA HIS A 29 -4.49 2.40 0.57
C HIS A 29 -4.15 3.40 1.69
N PRO A 30 -5.15 4.04 2.34
CA PRO A 30 -4.90 4.90 3.47
C PRO A 30 -4.61 4.07 4.73
N ILE A 31 -3.53 4.41 5.43
CA ILE A 31 -3.13 3.83 6.70
C ILE A 31 -3.17 4.92 7.75
N LYS A 32 -4.13 4.79 8.68
CA LYS A 32 -4.19 5.66 9.86
C LYS A 32 -3.18 5.18 10.89
N VAL A 33 -2.24 6.05 11.27
CA VAL A 33 -1.33 5.81 12.38
C VAL A 33 -1.94 6.35 13.67
N ALA A 34 -1.74 5.64 14.79
CA ALA A 34 -2.33 6.02 16.07
C ALA A 34 -1.68 7.28 16.66
N GLU A 35 -0.37 7.42 16.49
CA GLU A 35 0.43 8.51 17.04
C GLU A 35 1.32 9.15 15.96
N PRO A 36 1.71 10.43 16.13
CA PRO A 36 2.67 11.09 15.24
C PRO A 36 3.98 10.30 15.18
N GLN A 37 4.43 10.02 13.96
CA GLN A 37 5.70 9.36 13.70
C GLN A 37 6.51 10.22 12.75
N SER A 38 7.82 10.24 12.95
CA SER A 38 8.71 10.91 12.01
C SER A 38 8.67 10.19 10.65
N ILE A 39 8.80 10.96 9.56
CA ILE A 39 8.83 10.40 8.19
C ILE A 39 9.88 9.27 8.06
N PRO A 40 11.13 9.42 8.59
CA PRO A 40 12.12 8.35 8.53
C PRO A 40 11.68 7.04 9.18
N GLN A 41 10.96 7.09 10.31
CA GLN A 41 10.45 5.88 10.99
C GLN A 41 9.39 5.17 10.16
N VAL A 42 8.42 5.92 9.60
CA VAL A 42 7.38 5.36 8.72
C VAL A 42 8.01 4.73 7.48
N LEU A 43 9.00 5.41 6.90
CA LEU A 43 9.73 4.93 5.74
C LEU A 43 10.47 3.62 6.06
N LEU A 44 11.23 3.57 7.15
CA LEU A 44 11.98 2.40 7.58
C LEU A 44 11.05 1.19 7.78
N ARG A 45 9.94 1.36 8.51
CA ARG A 45 8.93 0.31 8.71
C ARG A 45 8.35 -0.19 7.39
N THR A 46 8.02 0.74 6.49
CA THR A 46 7.45 0.40 5.18
C THR A 46 8.45 -0.40 4.35
N GLN A 47 9.72 0.02 4.31
CA GLN A 47 10.76 -0.71 3.61
C GLN A 47 11.03 -2.10 4.22
N MET A 48 11.01 -2.22 5.56
CA MET A 48 11.12 -3.53 6.21
C MET A 48 9.97 -4.46 5.80
N MET A 49 8.73 -3.97 5.82
CA MET A 49 7.55 -4.73 5.38
C MET A 49 7.67 -5.16 3.90
N LEU A 50 8.15 -4.27 3.03
CA LEU A 50 8.37 -4.57 1.62
C LEU A 50 9.43 -5.66 1.39
N ARG A 51 10.49 -5.68 2.22
CA ARG A 51 11.59 -6.65 2.11
C ARG A 51 11.26 -8.03 2.70
N THR A 52 10.46 -8.09 3.76
CA THR A 52 10.22 -9.34 4.50
C THR A 52 8.98 -10.07 3.99
N CYS A 53 7.80 -9.47 4.18
CA CYS A 53 6.53 -10.10 3.87
C CYS A 53 5.51 -9.03 3.46
N PRO A 54 5.61 -8.50 2.22
CA PRO A 54 4.65 -7.53 1.75
C PRO A 54 3.23 -8.14 1.74
N PRO A 55 2.18 -7.40 2.12
CA PRO A 55 0.81 -7.91 2.07
C PRO A 55 0.42 -8.45 0.68
N PRO A 56 -0.51 -9.42 0.59
CA PRO A 56 -0.89 -10.02 -0.70
C PRO A 56 -1.27 -9.02 -1.79
N TRP A 57 -1.98 -7.94 -1.42
CA TRP A 57 -2.37 -6.89 -2.35
C TRP A 57 -1.16 -6.11 -2.89
N LEU A 58 -0.14 -5.88 -2.05
CA LEU A 58 1.07 -5.14 -2.41
C LEU A 58 2.01 -6.00 -3.25
N ARG A 59 2.05 -7.32 -3.03
CA ARG A 59 2.74 -8.27 -3.93
C ARG A 59 2.22 -8.16 -5.36
N LYS A 60 0.89 -8.08 -5.56
CA LYS A 60 0.29 -7.89 -6.88
C LYS A 60 0.71 -6.57 -7.53
N VAL A 61 0.83 -5.50 -6.74
CA VAL A 61 1.31 -4.20 -7.22
C VAL A 61 2.79 -4.27 -7.62
N LEU A 62 3.65 -4.86 -6.77
CA LEU A 62 5.08 -5.02 -7.03
C LEU A 62 5.36 -5.89 -8.26
N ALA A 63 4.59 -6.97 -8.45
CA ALA A 63 4.67 -7.81 -9.64
C ALA A 63 4.29 -7.05 -10.92
N ARG A 64 3.24 -6.22 -10.87
CA ARG A 64 2.87 -5.33 -12.00
C ARG A 64 3.95 -4.27 -12.29
N ALA A 65 4.71 -3.86 -11.28
CA ALA A 65 5.84 -2.95 -11.43
C ALA A 65 7.13 -3.65 -11.90
N GLY A 66 7.13 -4.98 -12.10
CA GLY A 66 8.30 -5.75 -12.51
C GLY A 66 9.34 -5.98 -11.42
N ILE A 67 8.99 -5.74 -10.14
CA ILE A 67 9.91 -5.81 -9.00
C ILE A 67 9.88 -7.20 -8.33
N ALA A 68 8.82 -7.98 -8.52
CA ALA A 68 8.65 -9.29 -7.90
C ALA A 68 8.28 -10.37 -8.93
N GLU A 69 8.86 -11.57 -8.76
CA GLU A 69 8.56 -12.79 -9.52
C GLU A 69 7.06 -13.06 -9.54
N LYS A 70 6.52 -13.27 -10.75
CA LYS A 70 5.12 -13.66 -10.95
C LYS A 70 5.01 -15.12 -10.51
N LYS A 71 4.60 -15.38 -9.26
CA LYS A 71 4.28 -16.75 -8.84
C LYS A 71 3.26 -17.30 -9.85
N PRO A 72 3.50 -18.47 -10.50
CA PRO A 72 2.48 -19.08 -11.34
C PRO A 72 1.24 -19.30 -10.48
N SER A 73 0.11 -18.72 -10.88
CA SER A 73 -1.17 -18.92 -10.20
C SER A 73 -1.67 -20.31 -10.54
N PHE A 74 -1.29 -21.29 -9.73
CA PHE A 74 -2.04 -22.53 -9.59
C PHE A 74 -3.01 -22.30 -8.44
N GLU A 75 -4.24 -21.92 -8.79
CA GLU A 75 -5.50 -22.08 -8.05
C GLU A 75 -6.55 -21.21 -8.77
N ASP A 76 -6.98 -21.70 -9.93
CA ASP A 76 -8.36 -21.59 -10.43
C ASP A 76 -8.72 -23.03 -10.84
N GLU A 77 -8.88 -23.94 -9.86
CA GLU A 77 -9.52 -25.24 -10.05
C GLU A 77 -10.85 -25.18 -9.28
N ASP A 78 -11.92 -25.07 -10.08
CA ASP A 78 -13.37 -25.07 -9.81
C ASP A 78 -14.05 -23.87 -9.13
#